data_AF-A0A835INR3-F1
#
_entry.id   AF-A0A835INR3-F1
#
_cell.length_a   1.000
_cell.length_b   1.000
_cell.length_c   1.000
_cell.angle_alpha   90.00
_cell.angle_beta   90.00
_cell.angle_gamma   90.00
#
_symmetry.space_group_name_H-M   'P 1'
#
loop_
_entity.id
_entity.type
_entity.pdbx_description
1 polymer ?
#
loop_
_entity_poly.entity_id
_entity_poly.type
_entity_poly.pdbx_seq_one_letter_code
_entity_poly.pdbx_strand_id
1 'polypeptide(L)'
;MSGSLVEKVGALDIDEYRPVKEYFCSVLPSFSGNVLAAIKIVFPSANITRLKNWNTIDGDPRWCCSYFLDPSDPLFVEIGHAFIKQQMEVSHFIVSQVGVGMCMEGIEQNPVVFELMSEMAFRSEKVQLEANNPFLLQEWLKSYSYRRYGKKINLIEDAWEILHRTIYNCTDRISDHNKDFIVKFPDFDPSSYFQSNMSKDSHIGNLFSQGTTNRFSSRETTFVLPQHNQPHLWYSTEEVIVALQLFLDARNYLAGSLTYRYDLVDLTRQVLSKLANQVYADAMIAFYLKDANALSLQSQKFLQLIKDIDILLASDNNFLLGTWTESAKRLATNPTEKRQYEWNARTQLTMWYDNTKTKQNKLHDYANKFWSGLLEGYYLPRTSTYFDYLLTSVRRNESFKLEEWKTEWISFSNKWQSGTELYPVQAKATPLLFQKHCLRNTSVEILGT
;
A
#
# COMPACT_ATOMS: atom_id res chain seq x y z
N MET A 1 27.00 -20.62 18.35
CA MET A 1 26.82 -19.25 18.87
C MET A 1 25.45 -19.14 19.52
N SER A 2 25.39 -19.31 20.84
CA SER A 2 24.17 -19.43 21.66
C SER A 2 23.95 -18.17 22.51
N GLY A 3 23.84 -17.01 21.87
CA GLY A 3 23.38 -15.79 22.52
C GLY A 3 21.85 -15.70 22.54
N SER A 4 21.29 -15.09 23.57
CA SER A 4 19.86 -14.76 23.64
C SER A 4 19.47 -13.79 22.51
N LEU A 5 18.18 -13.70 22.16
CA LEU A 5 17.70 -12.75 21.15
C LEU A 5 18.11 -11.30 21.51
N VAL A 6 18.11 -10.95 22.80
CA VAL A 6 18.53 -9.63 23.31
C VAL A 6 20.02 -9.39 23.04
N GLU A 7 20.88 -10.40 23.25
CA GLU A 7 22.31 -10.28 22.96
C GLU A 7 22.59 -10.20 21.46
N LYS A 8 21.80 -10.87 20.62
CA LYS A 8 21.94 -10.82 19.16
C LYS A 8 21.44 -9.49 18.57
N VAL A 9 20.31 -8.98 19.08
CA VAL A 9 19.81 -7.64 18.71
C VAL A 9 20.76 -6.57 19.22
N GLY A 10 21.25 -6.68 20.46
CA GLY A 10 22.28 -5.78 20.99
C GLY A 10 23.60 -5.85 20.22
N ALA A 11 24.00 -7.02 19.71
CA ALA A 11 25.18 -7.16 18.86
C ALA A 11 24.99 -6.56 17.46
N LEU A 12 23.79 -6.70 16.87
CA LEU A 12 23.42 -5.99 15.63
C LEU A 12 23.45 -4.47 15.85
N ASP A 13 22.90 -3.98 16.96
CA ASP A 13 22.90 -2.56 17.38
C ASP A 13 24.34 -2.02 17.65
N ILE A 14 25.34 -2.90 17.81
CA ILE A 14 26.75 -2.51 17.96
C ILE A 14 27.50 -2.55 16.62
N ASP A 15 27.29 -3.58 15.80
CA ASP A 15 28.04 -3.77 14.55
C ASP A 15 27.46 -2.99 13.36
N GLU A 16 26.14 -2.77 13.28
CA GLU A 16 25.51 -1.88 12.28
C GLU A 16 25.86 -0.41 12.56
N TYR A 17 26.14 -0.06 13.81
CA TYR A 17 26.41 1.32 14.24
C TYR A 17 27.88 1.72 14.19
N ARG A 18 28.82 0.78 14.08
CA ARG A 18 30.26 1.12 14.03
C ARG A 18 30.60 2.02 12.81
N PRO A 19 30.07 1.78 11.60
CA PRO A 19 30.24 2.70 10.46
C PRO A 19 29.34 3.93 10.52
N VAL A 20 28.13 3.81 11.11
CA VAL A 20 27.14 4.89 11.15
C VAL A 20 27.57 6.00 12.11
N LYS A 21 28.20 5.68 13.25
CA LYS A 21 28.67 6.65 14.25
C LYS A 21 29.75 7.60 13.75
N GLU A 22 30.48 7.24 12.68
CA GLU A 22 31.50 8.11 12.10
C GLU A 22 30.88 9.27 11.30
N TYR A 23 29.68 9.06 10.73
CA TYR A 23 29.05 10.01 9.79
C TYR A 23 27.67 10.53 10.24
N PHE A 24 27.01 9.87 11.20
CA PHE A 24 25.63 10.15 11.58
C PHE A 24 25.40 10.10 13.09
N CYS A 25 24.44 10.91 13.57
CA CYS A 25 23.95 10.88 14.93
C CYS A 25 22.68 10.00 15.02
N SER A 26 22.74 8.93 15.79
CA SER A 26 21.60 8.03 15.99
C SER A 26 20.68 8.51 17.11
N VAL A 27 19.37 8.45 16.87
CA VAL A 27 18.35 8.67 17.91
C VAL A 27 18.07 7.35 18.61
N LEU A 28 18.27 7.30 19.92
CA LEU A 28 18.05 6.11 20.74
C LEU A 28 16.71 6.19 21.48
N PRO A 29 16.09 5.05 21.83
CA PRO A 29 14.85 5.03 22.60
C PRO A 29 15.04 5.57 24.02
N SER A 30 13.93 5.99 24.65
CA SER A 30 13.85 6.36 26.07
C SER A 30 12.57 5.78 26.68
N PHE A 31 12.57 5.62 28.00
CA PHE A 31 11.34 5.29 28.73
C PHE A 31 10.35 6.45 28.68
N SER A 32 9.09 6.13 28.38
CA SER A 32 8.02 7.12 28.22
C SER A 32 6.79 6.84 29.10
N GLY A 33 6.89 5.92 30.07
CA GLY A 33 5.77 5.56 30.97
C GLY A 33 4.97 4.33 30.59
N ASN A 34 5.15 3.74 29.40
CA ASN A 34 4.46 2.50 29.03
C ASN A 34 5.01 1.30 29.81
N VAL A 35 4.15 0.59 30.53
CA VAL A 35 4.49 -0.55 31.39
C VAL A 35 3.52 -1.72 31.18
N LEU A 36 3.97 -2.93 31.54
CA LEU A 36 3.11 -4.12 31.56
C LEU A 36 2.21 -4.13 32.80
N ALA A 37 1.03 -4.71 32.69
CA ALA A 37 0.13 -4.93 33.85
C ALA A 37 0.82 -5.69 34.99
N ALA A 38 1.75 -6.60 34.63
CA ALA A 38 2.53 -7.41 35.56
C ALA A 38 3.41 -6.58 36.51
N ILE A 39 3.65 -5.28 36.23
CA ILE A 39 4.41 -4.42 37.14
C ILE A 39 3.81 -4.37 38.55
N LYS A 40 2.48 -4.50 38.66
CA LYS A 40 1.77 -4.55 39.96
C LYS A 40 2.03 -5.82 40.78
N ILE A 41 2.59 -6.87 40.17
CA ILE A 41 3.03 -8.06 40.91
C ILE A 41 4.27 -7.72 41.76
N VAL A 42 5.15 -6.89 41.23
CA VAL A 42 6.41 -6.48 41.88
C VAL A 42 6.23 -5.21 42.70
N PHE A 43 5.45 -4.25 42.18
CA PHE A 43 5.16 -2.96 42.79
C PHE A 43 3.64 -2.76 42.93
N PRO A 44 3.01 -3.35 43.97
CA PRO A 44 1.55 -3.33 44.11
C PRO A 44 0.95 -1.91 44.22
N SER A 45 1.72 -0.94 44.72
CA SER A 45 1.33 0.46 44.87
C SER A 45 1.48 1.29 43.59
N ALA A 46 2.03 0.73 42.50
CA ALA A 46 2.25 1.47 41.26
C ALA A 46 0.95 2.08 40.72
N ASN A 47 0.95 3.39 40.53
CA ASN A 47 -0.16 4.15 39.97
C ASN A 47 -0.16 4.04 38.45
N ILE A 48 -0.84 3.01 37.94
CA ILE A 48 -0.96 2.77 36.49
C ILE A 48 -2.39 2.96 36.02
N THR A 49 -2.53 3.55 34.84
CA THR A 49 -3.81 3.72 34.14
C THR A 49 -3.82 2.87 32.87
N ARG A 50 -4.88 2.10 32.64
CA ARG A 50 -5.05 1.37 31.39
C ARG A 50 -5.41 2.34 30.26
N LEU A 51 -4.65 2.30 29.17
CA LEU A 51 -4.91 3.13 27.98
C LEU A 51 -6.10 2.59 27.16
N LYS A 52 -6.60 3.44 26.25
CA LYS A 52 -7.72 3.11 25.36
C LYS A 52 -7.38 1.99 24.38
N ASN A 53 -8.41 1.35 23.83
CA ASN A 53 -8.25 0.37 22.77
C ASN A 53 -7.57 1.00 21.53
N TRP A 54 -6.47 0.40 21.08
CA TRP A 54 -5.79 0.74 19.84
C TRP A 54 -6.01 -0.36 18.81
N ASN A 55 -6.92 -0.12 17.86
CA ASN A 55 -7.13 -0.93 16.65
C ASN A 55 -7.35 -2.45 16.78
N THR A 56 -7.63 -2.98 17.99
CA THR A 56 -8.09 -4.36 18.17
C THR A 56 -9.62 -4.46 18.07
N ILE A 57 -10.15 -5.67 17.84
CA ILE A 57 -11.59 -5.93 17.73
C ILE A 57 -12.27 -5.58 19.06
N ASP A 58 -11.81 -6.19 20.15
CA ASP A 58 -12.51 -6.18 21.45
C ASP A 58 -11.67 -5.60 22.60
N GLY A 59 -10.47 -5.05 22.33
CA GLY A 59 -9.61 -4.49 23.37
C GLY A 59 -8.97 -5.57 24.25
N ASP A 60 -8.68 -6.74 23.68
CA ASP A 60 -8.13 -7.89 24.41
C ASP A 60 -6.80 -7.52 25.11
N PRO A 61 -6.67 -7.69 26.44
CA PRO A 61 -5.47 -7.41 27.21
C PRO A 61 -4.19 -8.17 26.80
N ARG A 62 -4.29 -9.18 25.92
CA ARG A 62 -3.13 -9.92 25.39
C ARG A 62 -2.34 -9.12 24.35
N TRP A 63 -3.02 -8.28 23.58
CA TRP A 63 -2.44 -7.54 22.43
C TRP A 63 -2.67 -6.02 22.55
N CYS A 64 -3.61 -5.65 23.40
CA CYS A 64 -3.92 -4.31 23.90
C CYS A 64 -3.99 -4.43 25.43
N CYS A 65 -4.51 -3.50 26.22
CA CYS A 65 -4.23 -2.09 26.04
C CYS A 65 -3.15 -1.76 27.05
N SER A 66 -2.10 -1.07 26.58
CA SER A 66 -0.93 -0.74 27.38
C SER A 66 -1.34 -0.04 28.68
N TYR A 67 -0.52 -0.21 29.71
CA TYR A 67 -0.68 0.54 30.95
C TYR A 67 0.33 1.68 30.96
N PHE A 68 -0.14 2.84 31.41
CA PHE A 68 0.68 4.04 31.55
C PHE A 68 0.92 4.29 33.03
N LEU A 69 2.20 4.33 33.42
CA LEU A 69 2.63 4.72 34.76
C LEU A 69 2.50 6.23 34.92
N ASP A 70 1.83 6.67 36.00
CA ASP A 70 1.63 8.09 36.28
C ASP A 70 2.99 8.80 36.41
N PRO A 71 3.21 9.96 35.76
CA PRO A 71 4.46 10.70 35.85
C PRO A 71 4.81 11.19 37.26
N SER A 72 3.82 11.27 38.15
CA SER A 72 3.98 11.65 39.56
C SER A 72 4.32 10.45 40.45
N ASP A 73 4.20 9.22 39.95
CA ASP A 73 4.63 8.02 40.67
C ASP A 73 6.16 7.99 40.74
N PRO A 74 6.78 7.83 41.94
CA PRO A 74 8.23 7.76 42.07
C PRO A 74 8.91 6.71 41.16
N LEU A 75 8.20 5.62 40.83
CA LEU A 75 8.69 4.57 39.93
C LEU A 75 8.95 5.08 38.51
N PHE A 76 8.29 6.16 38.08
CA PHE A 76 8.49 6.71 36.74
C PHE A 76 9.95 7.15 36.53
N VAL A 77 10.50 7.87 37.52
CA VAL A 77 11.90 8.32 37.49
C VAL A 77 12.85 7.15 37.68
N GLU A 78 12.53 6.23 38.59
CA GLU A 78 13.37 5.06 38.86
C GLU A 78 13.55 4.16 37.63
N ILE A 79 12.43 3.80 36.96
CA ILE A 79 12.45 2.99 35.74
C ILE A 79 13.11 3.77 34.60
N GLY A 80 12.84 5.07 34.47
CA GLY A 80 13.48 5.90 33.46
C GLY A 80 15.00 5.94 33.59
N HIS A 81 15.51 6.14 34.81
CA HIS A 81 16.94 6.10 35.08
C HIS A 81 17.55 4.71 34.83
N ALA A 82 16.88 3.64 35.26
CA ALA A 82 17.33 2.28 35.00
C ALA A 82 17.42 1.99 33.49
N PHE A 83 16.41 2.40 32.73
CA PHE A 83 16.36 2.25 31.27
C PHE A 83 17.52 3.00 30.59
N ILE A 84 17.72 4.28 30.91
CA ILE A 84 18.80 5.09 30.32
C ILE A 84 20.18 4.53 30.71
N LYS A 85 20.36 4.10 31.97
CA LYS A 85 21.62 3.49 32.40
C LYS A 85 21.96 2.25 31.58
N GLN A 86 20.99 1.37 31.35
CA GLN A 86 21.16 0.17 30.51
C GLN A 86 21.42 0.57 29.05
N GLN A 87 20.73 1.57 28.51
CA GLN A 87 20.96 2.06 27.14
C GLN A 87 22.38 2.66 26.97
N MET A 88 22.90 3.35 27.99
CA MET A 88 24.24 3.96 27.99
C MET A 88 25.37 2.94 28.07
N GLU A 89 25.14 1.77 28.68
CA GLU A 89 26.11 0.67 28.68
C GLU A 89 26.34 0.11 27.26
N VAL A 90 25.37 0.33 26.35
CA VAL A 90 25.39 -0.18 24.97
C VAL A 90 25.72 0.92 23.95
N SER A 91 25.42 2.20 24.24
CA SER A 91 25.59 3.30 23.27
C SER A 91 25.89 4.67 23.90
N HIS A 92 26.53 5.55 23.12
CA HIS A 92 26.92 6.92 23.52
C HIS A 92 25.97 7.95 22.89
N PHE A 93 25.60 8.99 23.63
CA PHE A 93 24.69 10.06 23.18
C PHE A 93 25.43 11.27 22.59
N ILE A 94 24.82 11.92 21.59
CA ILE A 94 25.21 13.24 21.07
C ILE A 94 23.97 14.15 21.05
N VAL A 95 24.17 15.45 21.26
CA VAL A 95 23.13 16.45 21.56
C VAL A 95 22.67 17.23 20.32
N SER A 96 21.38 17.57 20.34
CA SER A 96 20.59 18.52 19.53
C SER A 96 21.13 18.91 18.15
N GLN A 97 20.50 18.34 17.12
CA GLN A 97 20.53 18.88 15.75
C GLN A 97 19.12 19.36 15.37
N VAL A 98 19.05 20.50 14.70
CA VAL A 98 17.81 21.01 14.08
C VAL A 98 18.00 20.88 12.58
N GLY A 99 17.02 20.27 11.90
CA GLY A 99 17.10 20.02 10.47
C GLY A 99 15.76 19.60 9.88
N VAL A 100 15.79 19.25 8.61
CA VAL A 100 14.67 18.62 7.89
C VAL A 100 14.91 17.12 7.78
N GLY A 101 13.83 16.35 7.70
CA GLY A 101 13.92 14.88 7.60
C GLY A 101 12.69 14.28 6.94
N MET A 102 12.79 13.00 6.58
CA MET A 102 11.70 12.21 6.01
C MET A 102 11.20 11.20 7.06
N CYS A 103 9.89 11.15 7.28
CA CYS A 103 9.23 10.28 8.26
C CYS A 103 8.23 9.33 7.59
N MET A 104 8.66 8.68 6.51
CA MET A 104 7.81 7.76 5.74
C MET A 104 7.61 6.46 6.52
N GLU A 105 6.36 5.97 6.62
CA GLU A 105 6.08 4.68 7.26
C GLU A 105 6.69 3.49 6.49
N GLY A 106 6.84 3.64 5.17
CA GLY A 106 7.47 2.66 4.29
C GLY A 106 8.31 3.34 3.21
N ILE A 107 9.43 2.70 2.86
CA ILE A 107 10.35 3.12 1.80
C ILE A 107 10.14 2.25 0.54
N GLU A 108 11.05 2.34 -0.44
CA GLU A 108 11.03 1.57 -1.70
C GLU A 108 9.87 1.93 -2.66
N GLN A 109 9.39 3.17 -2.56
CA GLN A 109 8.40 3.77 -3.45
C GLN A 109 8.81 5.19 -3.88
N ASN A 110 8.24 5.70 -4.96
CA ASN A 110 8.37 7.09 -5.45
C ASN A 110 9.77 7.73 -5.25
N PRO A 111 10.85 7.15 -5.81
CA PRO A 111 12.22 7.61 -5.55
C PRO A 111 12.47 9.08 -5.89
N VAL A 112 11.71 9.65 -6.83
CA VAL A 112 11.77 11.08 -7.18
C VAL A 112 11.48 11.99 -5.99
N VAL A 113 10.58 11.58 -5.08
CA VAL A 113 10.21 12.34 -3.88
C VAL A 113 11.35 12.32 -2.86
N PHE A 114 11.95 11.15 -2.64
CA PHE A 114 13.08 10.97 -1.73
C PHE A 114 14.30 11.75 -2.20
N GLU A 115 14.61 11.72 -3.51
CA GLU A 115 15.74 12.45 -4.09
C GLU A 115 15.52 13.96 -3.98
N LEU A 116 14.34 14.46 -4.35
CA LEU A 116 14.02 15.89 -4.24
C LEU A 116 14.10 16.37 -2.79
N MET A 117 13.44 15.67 -1.86
CA MET A 117 13.40 16.06 -0.45
C MET A 117 14.78 16.06 0.19
N SER A 118 15.61 15.07 -0.13
CA SER A 118 16.99 15.01 0.35
C SER A 118 17.84 16.15 -0.22
N GLU A 119 17.66 16.51 -1.49
CA GLU A 119 18.37 17.62 -2.11
C GLU A 119 17.99 18.97 -1.47
N MET A 120 16.73 19.14 -1.03
CA MET A 120 16.27 20.39 -0.41
C MET A 120 17.02 20.73 0.89
N ALA A 121 17.60 19.75 1.58
CA ALA A 121 18.42 19.99 2.78
C ALA A 121 19.72 20.76 2.47
N PHE A 122 20.19 20.75 1.21
CA PHE A 122 21.44 21.37 0.77
C PHE A 122 21.24 22.66 -0.02
N ARG A 123 20.00 23.13 -0.18
CA ARG A 123 19.70 24.33 -0.96
C ARG A 123 19.28 25.48 -0.04
N SER A 124 19.87 26.65 -0.26
CA SER A 124 19.44 27.90 0.38
C SER A 124 18.15 28.47 -0.22
N GLU A 125 17.82 28.06 -1.46
CA GLU A 125 16.64 28.49 -2.21
C GLU A 125 15.78 27.28 -2.56
N LYS A 126 14.46 27.45 -2.47
CA LYS A 126 13.51 26.43 -2.94
C LYS A 126 13.72 26.19 -4.44
N VAL A 127 13.67 24.94 -4.88
CA VAL A 127 13.32 24.66 -6.28
C VAL A 127 11.88 25.16 -6.43
N GLN A 128 11.71 26.35 -7.02
CA GLN A 128 10.45 27.10 -6.91
C GLN A 128 9.27 26.29 -7.45
N LEU A 129 8.34 25.94 -6.55
CA LEU A 129 6.96 25.54 -6.82
C LEU A 129 6.02 26.77 -6.90
N GLU A 130 6.57 27.98 -6.99
CA GLU A 130 5.77 29.20 -7.09
C GLU A 130 5.31 29.39 -8.53
N ALA A 131 4.04 29.78 -8.70
CA ALA A 131 3.36 30.03 -9.97
C ALA A 131 4.08 31.00 -10.94
N ASN A 132 5.20 31.60 -10.53
CA ASN A 132 5.95 32.63 -11.24
C ASN A 132 7.27 32.13 -11.86
N ASN A 133 7.71 30.87 -11.62
CA ASN A 133 8.85 30.27 -12.34
C ASN A 133 8.82 28.73 -12.40
N PRO A 134 7.88 28.13 -13.16
CA PRO A 134 7.77 26.67 -13.32
C PRO A 134 9.00 26.01 -13.99
N PHE A 135 9.91 26.82 -14.55
CA PHE A 135 11.06 26.35 -15.32
C PHE A 135 12.05 25.54 -14.46
N LEU A 136 12.28 25.92 -13.20
CA LEU A 136 13.32 25.30 -12.38
C LEU A 136 12.99 23.85 -11.99
N LEU A 137 11.73 23.54 -11.70
CA LEU A 137 11.31 22.17 -11.38
C LEU A 137 11.26 21.28 -12.62
N GLN A 138 10.83 21.83 -13.76
CA GLN A 138 10.87 21.13 -15.04
C GLN A 138 12.32 20.78 -15.43
N GLU A 139 13.25 21.73 -15.30
CA GLU A 139 14.68 21.47 -15.54
C GLU A 139 15.26 20.48 -14.53
N TRP A 140 14.84 20.53 -13.27
CA TRP A 140 15.22 19.53 -12.28
C TRP A 140 14.74 18.12 -12.67
N LEU A 141 13.49 17.96 -13.13
CA LEU A 141 12.92 16.69 -13.59
C LEU A 141 13.59 16.15 -14.85
N LYS A 142 13.94 17.02 -15.80
CA LYS A 142 14.75 16.65 -16.97
C LYS A 142 16.12 16.14 -16.53
N SER A 143 16.76 16.85 -15.61
CA SER A 143 18.05 16.45 -15.06
C SER A 143 17.95 15.14 -14.26
N TYR A 144 16.89 14.96 -13.45
CA TYR A 144 16.59 13.75 -12.70
C TYR A 144 16.43 12.55 -13.64
N SER A 145 15.56 12.65 -14.65
CA SER A 145 15.34 11.56 -15.60
C SER A 145 16.61 11.21 -16.39
N TYR A 146 17.41 12.21 -16.79
CA TYR A 146 18.71 11.98 -17.42
C TYR A 146 19.67 11.21 -16.49
N ARG A 147 19.86 11.66 -15.25
CA ARG A 147 20.75 10.99 -14.28
C ARG A 147 20.27 9.59 -13.96
N ARG A 148 18.96 9.42 -13.78
CA ARG A 148 18.33 8.15 -13.44
C ARG A 148 18.47 7.14 -14.56
N TYR A 149 18.26 7.54 -15.81
CA TYR A 149 18.26 6.60 -16.95
C TYR A 149 19.55 6.55 -17.75
N GLY A 150 20.48 7.47 -17.51
CA GLY A 150 21.79 7.56 -18.16
C GLY A 150 21.76 8.16 -19.57
N LYS A 151 20.59 8.55 -20.11
CA LYS A 151 20.43 9.13 -21.44
C LYS A 151 19.32 10.17 -21.47
N LYS A 152 19.53 11.25 -22.23
CA LYS A 152 18.51 12.26 -22.51
C LYS A 152 17.60 11.75 -23.62
N ILE A 153 16.30 11.68 -23.35
CA ILE A 153 15.28 11.21 -24.30
C ILE A 153 14.08 12.15 -24.16
N ASN A 154 13.77 12.92 -25.20
CA ASN A 154 12.69 13.92 -25.16
C ASN A 154 11.34 13.31 -24.76
N LEU A 155 11.01 12.10 -25.26
CA LEU A 155 9.78 11.38 -24.88
C LEU A 155 9.65 11.19 -23.36
N ILE A 156 10.77 10.97 -22.68
CA ILE A 156 10.80 10.76 -21.23
C ILE A 156 10.71 12.08 -20.49
N GLU A 157 11.33 13.15 -21.01
CA GLU A 157 11.19 14.49 -20.45
C GLU A 157 9.71 14.93 -20.49
N ASP A 158 9.04 14.74 -21.62
CA ASP A 158 7.61 15.03 -21.80
C ASP A 158 6.75 14.17 -20.85
N ALA A 159 7.08 12.88 -20.70
CA ALA A 159 6.36 12.01 -19.80
C ALA A 159 6.48 12.45 -18.33
N TRP A 160 7.69 12.81 -17.88
CA TRP A 160 7.91 13.30 -16.52
C TRP A 160 7.21 14.64 -16.24
N GLU A 161 7.05 15.50 -17.25
CA GLU A 161 6.23 16.71 -17.11
C GLU A 161 4.76 16.37 -16.87
N ILE A 162 4.21 15.38 -17.59
CA ILE A 162 2.85 14.90 -17.35
C ILE A 162 2.72 14.30 -15.96
N LEU A 163 3.65 13.42 -15.55
CA LEU A 163 3.63 12.81 -14.21
C LEU A 163 3.71 13.86 -13.10
N HIS A 164 4.52 14.90 -13.31
CA HIS A 164 4.61 16.02 -12.39
C HIS A 164 3.28 16.71 -12.20
N ARG A 165 2.63 17.18 -13.27
CA ARG A 165 1.36 17.91 -13.15
C ARG A 165 0.16 17.06 -12.74
N THR A 166 0.30 15.73 -12.79
CA THR A 166 -0.75 14.75 -12.44
C THR A 166 -0.44 14.06 -11.10
N ILE A 167 0.13 12.86 -11.13
CA ILE A 167 0.37 11.99 -9.96
C ILE A 167 1.17 12.72 -8.88
N TYR A 168 2.20 13.47 -9.25
CA TYR A 168 3.07 14.14 -8.28
C TYR A 168 2.63 15.56 -7.87
N ASN A 169 1.41 15.99 -8.22
CA ASN A 169 0.88 17.31 -7.88
C ASN A 169 -0.48 17.24 -7.16
N CYS A 170 -0.55 16.44 -6.10
CA CYS A 170 -1.70 16.42 -5.20
C CYS A 170 -1.73 17.69 -4.33
N THR A 171 -2.78 18.50 -4.44
CA THR A 171 -2.90 19.80 -3.73
C THR A 171 -4.17 19.93 -2.89
N ASP A 172 -5.01 18.89 -2.85
CA ASP A 172 -6.29 18.90 -2.15
C ASP A 172 -6.20 18.67 -0.63
N ARG A 173 -4.99 18.40 -0.12
CA ARG A 173 -4.67 18.17 1.31
C ARG A 173 -5.30 16.91 1.90
N ILE A 174 -5.73 15.98 1.06
CA ILE A 174 -6.18 14.66 1.51
C ILE A 174 -4.95 13.77 1.70
N SER A 175 -4.84 13.11 2.85
CA SER A 175 -3.76 12.14 3.09
C SER A 175 -3.99 10.92 2.21
N ASP A 176 -3.07 10.72 1.25
CA ASP A 176 -3.19 9.59 0.33
C ASP A 176 -2.72 8.30 1.01
N HIS A 177 -3.65 7.34 1.07
CA HIS A 177 -3.36 5.95 1.37
C HIS A 177 -3.86 5.16 0.17
N ASN A 178 -3.08 4.17 -0.30
CA ASN A 178 -3.53 3.37 -1.42
C ASN A 178 -4.80 2.59 -1.06
N LYS A 179 -5.91 3.05 -1.61
CA LYS A 179 -7.26 2.49 -1.46
C LYS A 179 -7.78 1.87 -2.76
N ASP A 180 -6.90 1.59 -3.73
CA ASP A 180 -7.31 0.90 -4.96
C ASP A 180 -8.02 -0.41 -4.62
N PHE A 181 -9.15 -0.68 -5.29
CA PHE A 181 -10.04 -1.75 -4.86
C PHE A 181 -9.35 -3.12 -4.88
N ILE A 182 -8.33 -3.33 -5.71
CA ILE A 182 -7.54 -4.57 -5.70
C ILE A 182 -6.95 -4.83 -4.32
N VAL A 183 -6.35 -3.81 -3.70
CA VAL A 183 -5.54 -3.96 -2.48
C VAL A 183 -6.25 -3.51 -1.21
N LYS A 184 -7.24 -2.63 -1.33
CA LYS A 184 -8.15 -2.24 -0.25
C LYS A 184 -9.57 -2.59 -0.64
N PHE A 185 -9.81 -3.89 -0.76
CA PHE A 185 -11.09 -4.39 -1.25
C PHE A 185 -12.22 -4.07 -0.26
N PRO A 186 -13.37 -3.57 -0.72
CA PRO A 186 -14.48 -3.21 0.15
C PRO A 186 -15.20 -4.43 0.74
N ASP A 187 -15.19 -4.57 2.07
CA ASP A 187 -15.88 -5.65 2.80
C ASP A 187 -17.31 -5.29 3.25
N PHE A 188 -18.16 -4.81 2.33
CA PHE A 188 -19.52 -4.36 2.66
C PHE A 188 -20.58 -4.99 1.73
N ASP A 189 -21.87 -4.82 2.07
CA ASP A 189 -22.98 -5.11 1.17
C ASP A 189 -23.30 -3.88 0.29
N PRO A 190 -23.08 -3.94 -1.04
CA PRO A 190 -23.26 -2.80 -1.93
C PRO A 190 -24.71 -2.32 -1.98
N SER A 191 -25.67 -3.18 -1.66
CA SER A 191 -27.11 -2.85 -1.62
C SER A 191 -27.43 -1.73 -0.63
N SER A 192 -26.68 -1.65 0.48
CA SER A 192 -26.87 -0.66 1.54
C SER A 192 -26.62 0.79 1.08
N TYR A 193 -25.80 0.99 0.05
CA TYR A 193 -25.50 2.33 -0.48
C TYR A 193 -26.58 2.89 -1.37
N PHE A 194 -27.18 2.04 -2.19
CA PHE A 194 -28.25 2.48 -3.08
C PHE A 194 -29.51 2.84 -2.29
N GLN A 195 -29.78 2.16 -1.17
CA GLN A 195 -30.94 2.47 -0.32
C GLN A 195 -30.80 3.83 0.40
N SER A 196 -29.60 4.23 0.79
CA SER A 196 -29.36 5.47 1.55
C SER A 196 -29.31 6.73 0.69
N ASN A 197 -28.90 6.64 -0.58
CA ASN A 197 -28.90 7.78 -1.50
C ASN A 197 -30.27 8.03 -2.17
N MET A 198 -31.15 7.03 -2.22
CA MET A 198 -32.53 7.22 -2.72
C MET A 198 -33.41 8.10 -1.81
N SER A 199 -33.04 8.28 -0.53
CA SER A 199 -33.80 9.13 0.40
C SER A 199 -33.42 10.62 0.32
N LYS A 200 -32.39 10.99 -0.44
CA LYS A 200 -31.84 12.35 -0.46
C LYS A 200 -31.98 13.09 -1.80
N ASP A 201 -32.23 12.42 -2.93
CA ASP A 201 -32.36 13.10 -4.23
C ASP A 201 -33.57 12.61 -5.04
N SER A 202 -34.61 13.45 -5.13
CA SER A 202 -35.79 13.26 -5.99
C SER A 202 -35.54 13.58 -7.48
N HIS A 203 -34.28 13.67 -7.91
CA HIS A 203 -33.88 14.04 -9.28
C HIS A 203 -33.02 12.99 -9.99
N ILE A 204 -33.21 11.70 -9.68
CA ILE A 204 -32.58 10.57 -10.42
C ILE A 204 -33.20 10.38 -11.83
N GLY A 205 -34.23 11.17 -12.19
CA GLY A 205 -34.81 11.17 -13.53
C GLY A 205 -33.86 11.67 -14.65
N ASN A 206 -32.73 12.30 -14.32
CA ASN A 206 -31.76 12.82 -15.29
C ASN A 206 -30.38 12.13 -15.26
N LEU A 207 -30.18 11.10 -14.41
CA LEU A 207 -28.94 10.30 -14.39
C LEU A 207 -28.88 9.23 -15.50
N PHE A 208 -29.99 9.01 -16.21
CA PHE A 208 -30.11 7.96 -17.21
C PHE A 208 -30.85 8.48 -18.46
N SER A 209 -30.13 9.18 -19.34
CA SER A 209 -30.59 9.48 -20.70
C SER A 209 -30.03 8.46 -21.69
N GLN A 210 -30.94 7.69 -22.30
CA GLN A 210 -30.70 6.68 -23.34
C GLN A 210 -29.90 7.23 -24.53
N GLY A 211 -29.04 6.38 -25.07
CA GLY A 211 -28.43 6.53 -26.39
C GLY A 211 -27.74 5.24 -26.80
N THR A 212 -28.47 4.37 -27.48
CA THR A 212 -27.93 3.25 -28.24
C THR A 212 -26.95 3.77 -29.30
N THR A 213 -25.89 2.99 -29.55
CA THR A 213 -24.84 3.14 -30.59
C THR A 213 -23.59 3.97 -30.25
N ASN A 214 -22.44 3.30 -30.32
CA ASN A 214 -21.06 3.75 -30.55
C ASN A 214 -20.62 5.12 -29.99
N ARG A 215 -19.71 5.08 -29.01
CA ARG A 215 -18.41 5.80 -28.91
C ARG A 215 -18.08 6.02 -27.43
N PHE A 216 -16.81 5.82 -27.08
CA PHE A 216 -16.24 6.26 -25.81
C PHE A 216 -16.38 7.78 -25.72
N SER A 217 -17.47 8.21 -25.09
CA SER A 217 -17.65 9.53 -24.51
C SER A 217 -17.73 9.29 -23.02
N SER A 218 -16.73 9.75 -22.29
CA SER A 218 -16.72 9.82 -20.83
C SER A 218 -17.98 10.57 -20.37
N ARG A 219 -19.02 9.82 -20.03
CA ARG A 219 -20.11 10.29 -19.18
C ARG A 219 -19.74 9.84 -17.78
N GLU A 220 -19.44 10.80 -16.92
CA GLU A 220 -19.32 10.59 -15.47
C GLU A 220 -20.59 9.85 -15.00
N THR A 221 -20.48 8.54 -14.87
CA THR A 221 -21.53 7.72 -14.29
C THR A 221 -21.11 7.56 -12.83
N THR A 222 -21.38 8.58 -12.03
CA THR A 222 -20.90 8.65 -10.65
C THR A 222 -21.67 7.68 -9.77
N PHE A 223 -21.24 6.43 -9.74
CA PHE A 223 -21.53 5.55 -8.61
C PHE A 223 -20.70 6.04 -7.42
N VAL A 224 -21.32 6.81 -6.53
CA VAL A 224 -20.65 7.40 -5.36
C VAL A 224 -20.70 6.43 -4.18
N LEU A 225 -19.65 5.62 -4.03
CA LEU A 225 -19.34 4.93 -2.76
C LEU A 225 -19.08 5.95 -1.64
N PRO A 226 -19.14 5.60 -0.35
CA PRO A 226 -18.80 6.55 0.72
C PRO A 226 -17.38 7.09 0.56
N GLN A 227 -17.20 8.38 0.81
CA GLN A 227 -15.90 9.06 0.70
C GLN A 227 -14.76 8.34 1.44
N HIS A 228 -15.03 7.64 2.54
CA HIS A 228 -14.00 6.94 3.31
C HIS A 228 -13.48 5.65 2.64
N ASN A 229 -14.24 5.07 1.70
CA ASN A 229 -13.92 3.82 0.99
C ASN A 229 -13.63 4.01 -0.51
N GLN A 230 -13.63 5.24 -1.01
CA GLN A 230 -13.24 5.51 -2.39
C GLN A 230 -11.71 5.59 -2.53
N PRO A 231 -11.13 5.01 -3.58
CA PRO A 231 -9.78 5.33 -4.01
C PRO A 231 -9.69 6.83 -4.28
N HIS A 232 -8.77 7.50 -3.61
CA HIS A 232 -8.52 8.92 -3.83
C HIS A 232 -7.88 9.10 -5.21
N LEU A 233 -8.42 10.01 -6.02
CA LEU A 233 -7.92 10.33 -7.36
C LEU A 233 -7.98 11.85 -7.57
N TRP A 234 -6.82 12.49 -7.68
CA TRP A 234 -6.67 13.94 -7.83
C TRP A 234 -6.18 14.35 -9.23
N TYR A 235 -6.11 13.41 -10.17
CA TYR A 235 -5.53 13.63 -11.48
C TYR A 235 -6.30 12.88 -12.59
N SER A 236 -6.14 13.34 -13.83
CA SER A 236 -6.70 12.68 -15.01
C SER A 236 -5.94 11.39 -15.34
N THR A 237 -6.65 10.26 -15.37
CA THR A 237 -6.06 8.97 -15.77
C THR A 237 -5.64 8.98 -17.24
N GLU A 238 -6.39 9.67 -18.11
CA GLU A 238 -6.12 9.81 -19.54
C GLU A 238 -4.74 10.44 -19.79
N GLU A 239 -4.38 11.48 -19.03
CA GLU A 239 -3.06 12.10 -19.13
C GLU A 239 -1.95 11.13 -18.70
N VAL A 240 -2.16 10.38 -17.62
CA VAL A 240 -1.18 9.38 -17.16
C VAL A 240 -1.01 8.24 -18.18
N ILE A 241 -2.06 7.88 -18.92
CA ILE A 241 -1.98 6.92 -20.02
C ILE A 241 -1.10 7.46 -21.15
N VAL A 242 -1.17 8.76 -21.46
CA VAL A 242 -0.25 9.42 -22.41
C VAL A 242 1.20 9.33 -21.90
N ALA A 243 1.44 9.60 -20.61
CA ALA A 243 2.78 9.45 -20.03
C ALA A 243 3.29 8.00 -20.16
N LEU A 244 2.43 7.00 -19.92
CA LEU A 244 2.78 5.59 -20.11
C LEU A 244 3.12 5.28 -21.57
N GLN A 245 2.36 5.82 -22.52
CA GLN A 245 2.62 5.64 -23.95
C GLN A 245 3.99 6.19 -24.34
N LEU A 246 4.35 7.38 -23.85
CA LEU A 246 5.67 7.99 -24.06
C LEU A 246 6.79 7.14 -23.45
N PHE A 247 6.60 6.60 -22.24
CA PHE A 247 7.52 5.64 -21.64
C PHE A 247 7.69 4.42 -22.54
N LEU A 248 6.60 3.82 -23.03
CA LEU A 248 6.65 2.65 -23.89
C LEU A 248 7.32 2.93 -25.24
N ASP A 249 7.14 4.11 -25.83
CA ASP A 249 7.80 4.49 -27.08
C ASP A 249 9.31 4.71 -26.90
N ALA A 250 9.74 5.11 -25.70
CA ALA A 250 11.15 5.22 -25.34
C ALA A 250 11.86 3.87 -25.08
N ARG A 251 11.12 2.74 -25.04
CA ARG A 251 11.63 1.43 -24.56
C ARG A 251 12.89 0.95 -25.28
N ASN A 252 12.97 1.13 -26.59
CA ASN A 252 14.10 0.63 -27.37
C ASN A 252 15.40 1.39 -27.07
N TYR A 253 15.30 2.63 -26.57
CA TYR A 253 16.45 3.46 -26.22
C TYR A 253 16.98 3.18 -24.81
N LEU A 254 16.10 2.71 -23.91
CA LEU A 254 16.32 2.62 -22.47
C LEU A 254 16.18 1.20 -21.89
N ALA A 255 15.97 0.16 -22.71
CA ALA A 255 15.76 -1.22 -22.23
C ALA A 255 16.89 -1.77 -21.32
N GLY A 256 18.12 -1.27 -21.48
CA GLY A 256 19.26 -1.63 -20.63
C GLY A 256 19.35 -0.89 -19.29
N SER A 257 18.52 0.14 -19.07
CA SER A 257 18.47 0.88 -17.82
C SER A 257 17.52 0.21 -16.83
N LEU A 258 18.06 -0.26 -15.70
CA LEU A 258 17.30 -0.94 -14.65
C LEU A 258 16.27 -0.01 -13.98
N THR A 259 16.64 1.24 -13.76
CA THR A 259 15.76 2.27 -13.16
C THR A 259 14.62 2.65 -14.09
N TYR A 260 14.86 2.70 -15.41
CA TYR A 260 13.80 2.88 -16.40
C TYR A 260 12.83 1.70 -16.41
N ARG A 261 13.33 0.47 -16.34
CA ARG A 261 12.48 -0.73 -16.25
C ARG A 261 11.59 -0.71 -15.00
N TYR A 262 12.15 -0.34 -13.85
CA TYR A 262 11.39 -0.17 -12.62
C TYR A 262 10.26 0.85 -12.79
N ASP A 263 10.58 2.05 -13.30
CA ASP A 263 9.58 3.12 -13.46
C ASP A 263 8.50 2.76 -14.49
N LEU A 264 8.87 2.05 -15.56
CA LEU A 264 7.91 1.54 -16.54
C LEU A 264 6.93 0.54 -15.91
N VAL A 265 7.45 -0.40 -15.09
CA VAL A 265 6.61 -1.37 -14.37
C VAL A 265 5.68 -0.64 -13.39
N ASP A 266 6.20 0.31 -12.61
CA ASP A 266 5.41 1.04 -11.62
C ASP A 266 4.33 1.91 -12.26
N LEU A 267 4.65 2.61 -13.35
CA LEU A 267 3.68 3.42 -14.09
C LEU A 267 2.61 2.54 -14.77
N THR A 268 3.00 1.40 -15.34
CA THR A 268 2.04 0.45 -15.93
C THR A 268 1.11 -0.10 -14.86
N ARG A 269 1.65 -0.48 -13.69
CA ARG A 269 0.88 -0.92 -12.52
C ARG A 269 -0.12 0.15 -12.10
N GLN A 270 0.28 1.42 -12.05
CA GLN A 270 -0.59 2.54 -11.69
C GLN A 270 -1.76 2.69 -12.68
N VAL A 271 -1.51 2.66 -13.99
CA VAL A 271 -2.56 2.76 -15.01
C VAL A 271 -3.55 1.60 -14.90
N LEU A 272 -3.05 0.37 -14.76
CA LEU A 272 -3.89 -0.82 -14.63
C LEU A 272 -4.69 -0.83 -13.32
N SER A 273 -4.14 -0.33 -12.22
CA SER A 273 -4.88 -0.25 -10.95
C SER A 273 -6.01 0.77 -11.03
N LYS A 274 -5.83 1.91 -11.71
CA LYS A 274 -6.92 2.86 -11.95
C LYS A 274 -7.99 2.29 -12.89
N LEU A 275 -7.60 1.54 -13.92
CA LEU A 275 -8.56 0.81 -14.76
C LEU A 275 -9.37 -0.20 -13.94
N ALA A 276 -8.72 -0.96 -13.06
CA ALA A 276 -9.40 -1.90 -12.18
C ALA A 276 -10.43 -1.19 -11.27
N ASN A 277 -10.12 0.04 -10.82
CA ASN A 277 -11.08 0.82 -10.04
C ASN A 277 -12.36 1.13 -10.82
N GLN A 278 -12.23 1.51 -12.10
CA GLN A 278 -13.38 1.75 -12.98
C GLN A 278 -14.17 0.46 -13.21
N VAL A 279 -13.48 -0.65 -13.53
CA VAL A 279 -14.13 -1.95 -13.77
C VAL A 279 -14.92 -2.43 -12.54
N TYR A 280 -14.40 -2.20 -11.33
CA TYR A 280 -15.13 -2.49 -10.11
C TYR A 280 -16.40 -1.62 -9.98
N ALA A 281 -16.32 -0.33 -10.27
CA ALA A 281 -17.48 0.56 -10.25
C ALA A 281 -18.55 0.10 -11.24
N ASP A 282 -18.15 -0.30 -12.45
CA ASP A 282 -19.04 -0.85 -13.47
C ASP A 282 -19.70 -2.16 -13.01
N ALA A 283 -18.96 -3.03 -12.30
CA ALA A 283 -19.50 -4.23 -11.68
C ALA A 283 -20.56 -3.90 -10.61
N MET A 284 -20.33 -2.88 -9.77
CA MET A 284 -21.30 -2.45 -8.77
C MET A 284 -22.56 -1.84 -9.40
N ILE A 285 -22.44 -1.10 -10.50
CA ILE A 285 -23.58 -0.63 -11.29
C ILE A 285 -24.38 -1.81 -11.85
N ALA A 286 -23.71 -2.79 -12.45
CA ALA A 286 -24.37 -3.99 -12.98
C ALA A 286 -25.10 -4.79 -11.88
N PHE A 287 -24.47 -4.92 -10.70
CA PHE A 287 -25.11 -5.52 -9.52
C PHE A 287 -26.39 -4.79 -9.12
N TYR A 288 -26.35 -3.46 -9.05
CA TYR A 288 -27.52 -2.64 -8.72
C TYR A 288 -28.66 -2.77 -9.72
N LEU A 289 -28.33 -2.76 -11.01
CA LEU A 289 -29.30 -2.96 -12.09
C LEU A 289 -29.78 -4.41 -12.19
N LYS A 290 -29.28 -5.31 -11.33
CA LYS A 290 -29.52 -6.76 -11.35
C LYS A 290 -29.19 -7.41 -12.71
N ASP A 291 -28.22 -6.84 -13.43
CA ASP A 291 -27.74 -7.39 -14.69
C ASP A 291 -26.64 -8.44 -14.42
N ALA A 292 -27.05 -9.70 -14.34
CA ALA A 292 -26.13 -10.81 -14.07
C ALA A 292 -25.07 -11.00 -15.17
N ASN A 293 -25.36 -10.64 -16.43
CA ASN A 293 -24.42 -10.81 -17.53
C ASN A 293 -23.34 -9.73 -17.48
N ALA A 294 -23.75 -8.46 -17.33
CA ALA A 294 -22.81 -7.35 -17.16
C ALA A 294 -21.98 -7.53 -15.88
N LEU A 295 -22.59 -7.95 -14.77
CA LEU A 295 -21.87 -8.22 -13.53
C LEU A 295 -20.83 -9.33 -13.74
N SER A 296 -21.19 -10.41 -14.44
CA SER A 296 -20.26 -11.52 -14.72
C SER A 296 -19.09 -11.06 -15.59
N LEU A 297 -19.36 -10.25 -16.61
CA LEU A 297 -18.33 -9.71 -17.50
C LEU A 297 -17.35 -8.82 -16.74
N GLN A 298 -17.85 -7.84 -15.98
CA GLN A 298 -16.99 -6.90 -15.26
C GLN A 298 -16.22 -7.59 -14.12
N SER A 299 -16.84 -8.56 -13.43
CA SER A 299 -16.16 -9.39 -12.43
C SER A 299 -14.98 -10.14 -13.05
N GLN A 300 -15.18 -10.81 -14.20
CA GLN A 300 -14.10 -11.53 -14.89
C GLN A 300 -12.99 -10.58 -15.34
N LYS A 301 -13.34 -9.40 -15.86
CA LYS A 301 -12.37 -8.38 -16.25
C LYS A 301 -11.54 -7.88 -15.06
N PHE A 302 -12.17 -7.63 -13.91
CA PHE A 302 -11.48 -7.23 -12.70
C PHE A 302 -10.49 -8.30 -12.22
N LEU A 303 -10.93 -9.56 -12.18
CA LEU A 303 -10.08 -10.69 -11.80
C LEU A 303 -8.92 -10.90 -12.78
N GLN A 304 -9.13 -10.66 -14.08
CA GLN A 304 -8.07 -10.72 -15.08
C GLN A 304 -7.05 -9.59 -14.90
N LEU A 305 -7.49 -8.38 -14.58
CA LEU A 305 -6.58 -7.26 -14.28
C LEU A 305 -5.68 -7.57 -13.08
N ILE A 306 -6.17 -8.23 -12.03
CA ILE A 306 -5.32 -8.66 -10.91
C ILE A 306 -4.21 -9.60 -11.39
N LYS A 307 -4.54 -10.57 -12.25
CA LYS A 307 -3.56 -11.53 -12.82
C LYS A 307 -2.56 -10.85 -13.73
N ASP A 308 -3.04 -9.95 -14.60
CA ASP A 308 -2.19 -9.21 -15.54
C ASP A 308 -1.19 -8.33 -14.78
N ILE A 309 -1.63 -7.67 -13.70
CA ILE A 309 -0.75 -6.90 -12.83
C ILE A 309 0.22 -7.82 -12.07
N ASP A 310 -0.21 -8.98 -11.57
CA ASP A 310 0.71 -9.94 -10.91
C ASP A 310 1.85 -10.36 -11.85
N ILE A 311 1.53 -10.69 -13.11
CA ILE A 311 2.55 -11.06 -14.11
C ILE A 311 3.45 -9.88 -14.46
N LEU A 312 2.90 -8.67 -14.57
CA LEU A 312 3.69 -7.44 -14.76
C LEU A 312 4.70 -7.27 -13.62
N LEU A 313 4.26 -7.39 -12.37
CA LEU A 313 5.12 -7.23 -11.20
C LEU A 313 6.18 -8.34 -11.11
N ALA A 314 5.88 -9.54 -11.60
CA ALA A 314 6.83 -10.66 -11.67
C ALA A 314 8.05 -10.39 -12.59
N SER A 315 8.02 -9.31 -13.38
CA SER A 315 9.07 -8.94 -14.34
C SER A 315 10.26 -8.19 -13.74
N ASP A 316 10.16 -7.78 -12.47
CA ASP A 316 11.18 -7.00 -11.79
C ASP A 316 11.33 -7.42 -10.32
N ASN A 317 12.57 -7.49 -9.83
CA ASN A 317 12.89 -8.00 -8.49
C ASN A 317 12.29 -7.15 -7.36
N ASN A 318 12.02 -5.87 -7.63
CA ASN A 318 11.55 -4.93 -6.63
C ASN A 318 10.05 -5.09 -6.28
N PHE A 319 9.32 -5.96 -6.99
CA PHE A 319 7.87 -6.15 -6.80
C PHE A 319 7.49 -7.60 -6.46
N LEU A 320 8.37 -8.34 -5.79
CA LEU A 320 8.17 -9.77 -5.50
C LEU A 320 7.94 -10.03 -4.02
N LEU A 321 6.82 -10.67 -3.66
CA LEU A 321 6.53 -11.09 -2.27
C LEU A 321 7.60 -12.05 -1.70
N GLY A 322 8.23 -12.85 -2.56
CA GLY A 322 9.28 -13.79 -2.15
C GLY A 322 10.48 -13.08 -1.51
N THR A 323 10.87 -11.90 -2.01
CA THR A 323 12.02 -11.16 -1.46
C THR A 323 11.78 -10.75 -0.01
N TRP A 324 10.58 -10.26 0.30
CA TRP A 324 10.13 -9.89 1.65
C TRP A 324 10.09 -11.09 2.59
N THR A 325 9.36 -12.14 2.20
CA THR A 325 9.18 -13.33 3.05
C THR A 325 10.48 -14.09 3.29
N GLU A 326 11.35 -14.21 2.28
CA GLU A 326 12.68 -14.81 2.47
C GLU A 326 13.61 -13.92 3.29
N SER A 327 13.48 -12.58 3.22
CA SER A 327 14.22 -11.68 4.11
C SER A 327 13.87 -11.92 5.57
N ALA A 328 12.58 -11.97 5.90
CA ALA A 328 12.12 -12.25 7.26
C ALA A 328 12.61 -13.63 7.75
N LYS A 329 12.54 -14.66 6.90
CA LYS A 329 13.03 -16.00 7.23
C LYS A 329 14.53 -16.05 7.50
N ARG A 330 15.35 -15.23 6.83
CA ARG A 330 16.81 -15.18 7.03
C ARG A 330 17.22 -14.64 8.40
N LEU A 331 16.35 -13.88 9.06
CA LEU A 331 16.59 -13.37 10.42
C LEU A 331 16.47 -14.46 11.50
N ALA A 332 15.79 -15.56 11.19
CA ALA A 332 15.51 -16.62 12.16
C ALA A 332 16.74 -17.50 12.43
N THR A 333 16.87 -17.94 13.68
CA THR A 333 17.98 -18.79 14.13
C THR A 333 17.60 -20.26 14.27
N ASN A 334 16.30 -20.56 14.24
CA ASN A 334 15.75 -21.91 14.32
C ASN A 334 14.43 -22.05 13.53
N PRO A 335 13.95 -23.28 13.26
CA PRO A 335 12.74 -23.50 12.46
C PRO A 335 11.46 -22.89 13.04
N THR A 336 11.34 -22.78 14.37
CA THR A 336 10.17 -22.18 15.02
C THR A 336 10.15 -20.67 14.79
N GLU A 337 11.28 -20.00 15.00
CA GLU A 337 11.44 -18.58 14.64
C GLU A 337 11.22 -18.35 13.16
N LYS A 338 11.70 -19.24 12.28
CA LYS A 338 11.53 -19.10 10.83
C LYS A 338 10.05 -19.06 10.45
N ARG A 339 9.25 -19.97 11.02
CA ARG A 339 7.79 -19.97 10.84
C ARG A 339 7.14 -18.71 11.42
N GLN A 340 7.57 -18.29 12.61
CA GLN A 340 7.04 -17.09 13.25
C GLN A 340 7.33 -15.83 12.43
N TYR A 341 8.56 -15.67 11.92
CA TYR A 341 8.95 -14.49 11.15
C TYR A 341 8.30 -14.46 9.76
N GLU A 342 8.13 -15.61 9.11
CA GLU A 342 7.33 -15.69 7.89
C GLU A 342 5.86 -15.33 8.16
N TRP A 343 5.28 -15.84 9.23
CA TRP A 343 3.92 -15.48 9.65
C TRP A 343 3.82 -13.97 9.95
N ASN A 344 4.77 -13.37 10.70
CA ASN A 344 4.80 -11.94 10.95
C ASN A 344 4.84 -11.13 9.63
N ALA A 345 5.71 -11.54 8.70
CA ALA A 345 5.90 -10.89 7.42
C ALA A 345 4.63 -10.92 6.55
N ARG A 346 3.92 -12.06 6.53
CA ARG A 346 2.62 -12.21 5.84
C ARG A 346 1.53 -11.41 6.54
N THR A 347 1.50 -11.45 7.86
CA THR A 347 0.48 -10.81 8.70
C THR A 347 0.50 -9.30 8.56
N GLN A 348 1.68 -8.68 8.58
CA GLN A 348 1.84 -7.23 8.47
C GLN A 348 1.26 -6.66 7.16
N LEU A 349 1.37 -7.39 6.05
CA LEU A 349 0.92 -6.91 4.73
C LEU A 349 -0.59 -7.03 4.50
N THR A 350 -1.26 -7.89 5.28
CA THR A 350 -2.60 -8.39 4.97
C THR A 350 -3.58 -8.02 6.09
N MET A 351 -4.16 -9.01 6.76
CA MET A 351 -5.18 -8.83 7.79
C MET A 351 -4.68 -8.13 9.05
N TRP A 352 -3.38 -7.86 9.19
CA TRP A 352 -2.79 -7.53 10.49
C TRP A 352 -3.16 -8.61 11.52
N TYR A 353 -3.18 -8.27 12.79
CA TYR A 353 -3.45 -9.23 13.86
C TYR A 353 -4.66 -8.84 14.69
N ASP A 354 -5.32 -9.85 15.29
CA ASP A 354 -6.61 -9.80 15.98
C ASP A 354 -7.83 -9.67 15.03
N ASN A 355 -8.50 -10.80 14.81
CA ASN A 355 -9.77 -10.93 14.08
C ASN A 355 -10.65 -12.00 14.74
N THR A 356 -11.93 -12.02 14.40
CA THR A 356 -12.87 -13.08 14.80
C THR A 356 -13.33 -13.86 13.59
N LYS A 357 -14.21 -14.85 13.78
CA LYS A 357 -14.79 -15.60 12.66
C LYS A 357 -15.51 -14.71 11.64
N THR A 358 -16.04 -13.55 12.05
CA THR A 358 -16.84 -12.68 11.18
C THR A 358 -16.36 -11.23 11.11
N LYS A 359 -15.38 -10.85 11.95
CA LYS A 359 -14.85 -9.48 12.00
C LYS A 359 -13.37 -9.47 11.70
N GLN A 360 -12.99 -8.77 10.65
CA GLN A 360 -11.60 -8.47 10.30
C GLN A 360 -11.00 -7.38 11.19
N ASN A 361 -9.68 -7.36 11.32
CA ASN A 361 -8.98 -6.32 12.08
C ASN A 361 -9.25 -4.92 11.49
N LYS A 362 -9.20 -3.86 12.29
CA LYS A 362 -9.38 -2.48 11.80
C LYS A 362 -8.26 -2.02 10.86
N LEU A 363 -7.07 -2.59 10.98
CA LEU A 363 -5.90 -2.33 10.15
C LEU A 363 -5.74 -3.33 8.99
N HIS A 364 -6.71 -4.20 8.72
CA HIS A 364 -6.62 -5.08 7.55
C HIS A 364 -6.31 -4.26 6.29
N ASP A 365 -5.37 -4.73 5.48
CA ASP A 365 -4.84 -4.09 4.28
C ASP A 365 -4.19 -2.71 4.49
N TYR A 366 -3.87 -2.30 5.73
CA TYR A 366 -3.23 -0.99 6.01
C TYR A 366 -1.87 -0.87 5.32
N ALA A 367 -1.04 -1.91 5.42
CA ALA A 367 0.28 -1.96 4.82
C ALA A 367 0.30 -2.73 3.50
N ASN A 368 -0.80 -2.66 2.73
CA ASN A 368 -0.96 -3.37 1.47
C ASN A 368 0.19 -3.10 0.48
N LYS A 369 0.37 -4.02 -0.46
CA LYS A 369 1.40 -3.96 -1.51
C LYS A 369 0.86 -4.49 -2.82
N PHE A 370 1.30 -3.87 -3.91
CA PHE A 370 1.22 -4.46 -5.23
C PHE A 370 2.49 -5.27 -5.49
N TRP A 371 2.49 -6.53 -5.02
CA TRP A 371 3.59 -7.47 -5.23
C TRP A 371 3.09 -8.75 -5.92
N SER A 372 3.87 -9.25 -6.87
CA SER A 372 3.63 -10.56 -7.49
C SER A 372 3.67 -11.66 -6.42
N GLY A 373 2.74 -12.60 -6.54
CA GLY A 373 2.47 -13.64 -5.55
C GLY A 373 1.49 -13.19 -4.47
N LEU A 374 1.48 -11.91 -4.08
CA LEU A 374 0.49 -11.36 -3.14
C LEU A 374 -0.84 -11.08 -3.83
N LEU A 375 -0.81 -10.49 -5.03
CA LEU A 375 -2.01 -10.23 -5.83
C LEU A 375 -2.76 -11.52 -6.14
N GLU A 376 -2.09 -12.48 -6.78
CA GLU A 376 -2.71 -13.76 -7.13
C GLU A 376 -2.98 -14.64 -5.89
N GLY A 377 -2.08 -14.62 -4.91
CA GLY A 377 -2.15 -15.53 -3.76
C GLY A 377 -3.10 -15.10 -2.65
N TYR A 378 -3.39 -13.80 -2.49
CA TYR A 378 -4.19 -13.27 -1.38
C TYR A 378 -5.38 -12.42 -1.84
N TYR A 379 -5.16 -11.43 -2.70
CA TYR A 379 -6.23 -10.52 -3.12
C TYR A 379 -7.19 -11.19 -4.11
N LEU A 380 -6.69 -11.89 -5.13
CA LEU A 380 -7.51 -12.54 -6.15
C LEU A 380 -8.57 -13.49 -5.56
N PRO A 381 -8.27 -14.44 -4.65
CA PRO A 381 -9.28 -15.35 -4.12
C PRO A 381 -10.39 -14.63 -3.34
N ARG A 382 -10.05 -13.62 -2.53
CA ARG A 382 -11.03 -12.81 -1.78
C ARG A 382 -12.00 -12.09 -2.71
N THR A 383 -11.49 -11.50 -3.79
CA THR A 383 -12.32 -10.77 -4.77
C THR A 383 -13.17 -11.72 -5.63
N SER A 384 -12.63 -12.89 -5.99
CA SER A 384 -13.37 -13.91 -6.74
C SER A 384 -14.58 -14.39 -5.96
N THR A 385 -14.39 -14.79 -4.70
CA THR A 385 -15.49 -15.28 -3.85
C THR A 385 -16.52 -14.18 -3.62
N TYR A 386 -16.11 -12.92 -3.46
CA TYR A 386 -17.05 -11.81 -3.33
C TYR A 386 -17.97 -11.68 -4.55
N PHE A 387 -17.39 -11.67 -5.76
CA PHE A 387 -18.18 -11.59 -6.99
C PHE A 387 -19.07 -12.81 -7.19
N ASP A 388 -18.63 -14.00 -6.81
CA ASP A 388 -19.44 -15.21 -6.86
C ASP A 388 -20.68 -15.10 -5.96
N TYR A 389 -20.53 -14.55 -4.76
CA TYR A 389 -21.65 -14.28 -3.86
C TYR A 389 -22.60 -13.21 -4.43
N LEU A 390 -22.08 -12.13 -5.03
CA LEU A 390 -22.92 -11.10 -5.67
C LEU A 390 -23.70 -11.67 -6.88
N LEU A 391 -23.03 -12.44 -7.74
CA LEU A 391 -23.67 -13.09 -8.88
C LEU A 391 -24.74 -14.08 -8.42
N THR A 392 -24.48 -14.83 -7.35
CA THR A 392 -25.44 -15.77 -6.77
C THR A 392 -26.67 -15.03 -6.25
N SER A 393 -26.49 -13.90 -5.55
CA SER A 393 -27.61 -13.12 -5.02
C SER A 393 -28.45 -12.51 -6.15
N VAL A 394 -27.84 -12.00 -7.23
CA VAL A 394 -28.57 -11.51 -8.41
C VAL A 394 -29.33 -12.64 -9.11
N ARG A 395 -28.67 -13.77 -9.40
CA ARG A 395 -29.28 -14.90 -10.14
C ARG A 395 -30.42 -15.57 -9.39
N ARG A 396 -30.33 -15.66 -8.06
CA ARG A 396 -31.36 -16.25 -7.20
C ARG A 396 -32.38 -15.23 -6.70
N ASN A 397 -32.14 -13.94 -6.96
CA ASN A 397 -32.92 -12.82 -6.41
C ASN A 397 -33.01 -12.88 -4.88
N GLU A 398 -31.87 -13.16 -4.23
CA GLU A 398 -31.70 -13.22 -2.78
C GLU A 398 -30.86 -12.02 -2.30
N SER A 399 -30.79 -11.79 -0.99
CA SER A 399 -29.88 -10.79 -0.43
C SER A 399 -28.42 -11.27 -0.49
N PHE A 400 -27.48 -10.32 -0.58
CA PHE A 400 -26.06 -10.63 -0.51
C PHE A 400 -25.69 -11.14 0.90
N LYS A 401 -25.16 -12.35 0.98
CA LYS A 401 -24.83 -13.03 2.23
C LYS A 401 -23.48 -12.58 2.79
N LEU A 402 -23.39 -11.31 3.18
CA LEU A 402 -22.14 -10.66 3.63
C LEU A 402 -21.42 -11.42 4.75
N GLU A 403 -22.14 -11.86 5.79
CA GLU A 403 -21.53 -12.54 6.95
C GLU A 403 -20.97 -13.93 6.59
N GLU A 404 -21.63 -14.65 5.66
CA GLU A 404 -21.12 -15.93 5.16
C GLU A 404 -19.82 -15.72 4.37
N TRP A 405 -19.82 -14.75 3.44
CA TRP A 405 -18.61 -14.38 2.70
C TRP A 405 -17.48 -13.89 3.63
N LYS A 406 -17.79 -13.06 4.64
CA LYS A 406 -16.83 -12.64 5.66
C LYS A 406 -16.21 -13.81 6.40
N THR A 407 -17.03 -14.77 6.81
CA THR A 407 -16.56 -15.97 7.48
C THR A 407 -15.58 -16.75 6.60
N GLU A 408 -15.90 -16.90 5.33
CA GLU A 408 -15.06 -17.61 4.38
C GLU A 408 -13.73 -16.89 4.13
N TRP A 409 -13.74 -15.60 3.80
CA TRP A 409 -12.51 -14.90 3.44
C TRP A 409 -11.60 -14.64 4.65
N ILE A 410 -12.14 -14.41 5.85
CA ILE A 410 -11.32 -14.27 7.07
C ILE A 410 -10.62 -15.61 7.38
N SER A 411 -11.34 -16.73 7.26
CA SER A 411 -10.76 -18.07 7.40
C SER A 411 -9.65 -18.31 6.38
N PHE A 412 -9.89 -17.96 5.12
CA PHE A 412 -8.87 -17.99 4.06
C PHE A 412 -7.65 -17.14 4.40
N SER A 413 -7.85 -15.90 4.83
CA SER A 413 -6.78 -14.97 5.21
C SER A 413 -5.90 -15.54 6.31
N ASN A 414 -6.51 -16.07 7.38
CA ASN A 414 -5.79 -16.68 8.50
C ASN A 414 -4.98 -17.91 8.05
N LYS A 415 -5.53 -18.71 7.13
CA LYS A 415 -4.82 -19.84 6.53
C LYS A 415 -3.64 -19.38 5.67
N TRP A 416 -3.83 -18.34 4.86
CA TRP A 416 -2.78 -17.76 4.02
C TRP A 416 -1.63 -17.17 4.84
N GLN A 417 -1.94 -16.45 5.92
CA GLN A 417 -0.94 -15.93 6.86
C GLN A 417 -0.13 -17.03 7.53
N SER A 418 -0.78 -18.16 7.85
CA SER A 418 -0.15 -19.35 8.43
C SER A 418 0.50 -20.28 7.40
N GLY A 419 0.41 -19.93 6.11
CA GLY A 419 0.94 -20.69 5.00
C GLY A 419 2.46 -20.69 4.93
N THR A 420 3.00 -21.60 4.14
CA THR A 420 4.46 -21.77 3.91
C THR A 420 4.80 -21.88 2.42
N GLU A 421 3.88 -21.41 1.57
CA GLU A 421 4.04 -21.41 0.12
C GLU A 421 5.27 -20.60 -0.27
N LEU A 422 6.06 -21.14 -1.19
CA LEU A 422 7.27 -20.48 -1.69
C LEU A 422 6.90 -19.51 -2.82
N TYR A 423 7.45 -18.31 -2.74
CA TYR A 423 7.30 -17.28 -3.77
C TYR A 423 8.65 -17.00 -4.44
N PRO A 424 8.67 -16.68 -5.76
CA PRO A 424 9.90 -16.33 -6.44
C PRO A 424 10.63 -15.14 -5.79
N VAL A 425 11.95 -15.24 -5.68
CA VAL A 425 12.85 -14.15 -5.23
C VAL A 425 13.62 -13.49 -6.38
N GLN A 426 13.40 -13.99 -7.59
CA GLN A 426 13.99 -13.46 -8.82
C GLN A 426 12.89 -13.28 -9.85
N ALA A 427 12.99 -12.17 -10.58
CA ALA A 427 12.11 -11.81 -11.66
C ALA A 427 12.14 -12.87 -12.75
N LYS A 428 10.98 -13.16 -13.33
CA LYS A 428 10.89 -13.97 -14.54
C LYS A 428 11.32 -13.09 -15.71
N ALA A 429 12.22 -13.61 -16.55
CA ALA A 429 12.59 -12.95 -17.79
C ALA A 429 11.31 -12.69 -18.60
N THR A 430 10.94 -11.43 -18.78
CA THR A 430 9.76 -11.05 -19.53
C THR A 430 10.07 -11.22 -21.02
N PRO A 431 9.32 -12.04 -21.77
CA PRO A 431 9.41 -11.99 -23.22
C PRO A 431 8.99 -10.59 -23.67
N LEU A 432 9.68 -10.03 -24.66
CA LEU A 432 9.31 -8.78 -25.36
C LEU A 432 7.83 -8.72 -25.84
N LEU A 433 7.15 -9.87 -25.90
CA LEU A 433 5.72 -10.02 -26.15
C LEU A 433 4.83 -9.42 -25.03
N PHE A 434 5.30 -9.32 -23.79
CA PHE A 434 4.51 -8.85 -22.65
C PHE A 434 4.27 -7.33 -22.67
N GLN A 435 5.26 -6.56 -23.15
CA GLN A 435 5.09 -5.12 -23.45
C GLN A 435 4.01 -4.89 -24.51
N LYS A 436 3.87 -5.78 -25.49
CA LYS A 436 2.81 -5.73 -26.52
C LYS A 436 1.43 -6.18 -26.01
N HIS A 437 1.35 -7.04 -25.00
CA HIS A 437 0.07 -7.55 -24.49
C HIS A 437 -0.60 -6.57 -23.53
N CYS A 438 0.18 -5.94 -22.65
CA CYS A 438 -0.29 -4.75 -21.92
C CYS A 438 -0.75 -3.69 -22.93
N LEU A 439 0.02 -3.38 -23.98
CA LEU A 439 -0.44 -2.44 -25.02
C LEU A 439 -1.71 -2.89 -25.76
N ARG A 440 -1.91 -4.16 -26.09
CA ARG A 440 -3.14 -4.54 -26.81
C ARG A 440 -4.41 -4.42 -25.96
N ASN A 441 -4.39 -4.83 -24.69
CA ASN A 441 -5.58 -4.70 -23.85
C ASN A 441 -5.73 -3.27 -23.29
N THR A 442 -4.63 -2.57 -23.03
CA THR A 442 -4.64 -1.16 -22.61
C THR A 442 -5.00 -0.24 -23.78
N SER A 443 -4.47 -0.42 -24.99
CA SER A 443 -4.82 0.44 -26.14
C SER A 443 -6.20 0.12 -26.74
N VAL A 444 -6.61 -1.14 -26.84
CA VAL A 444 -7.93 -1.48 -27.40
C VAL A 444 -9.06 -1.08 -26.45
N GLU A 445 -8.87 -1.22 -25.13
CA GLU A 445 -9.94 -0.90 -24.16
C GLU A 445 -9.86 0.50 -23.54
N ILE A 446 -8.69 1.15 -23.50
CA ILE A 446 -8.53 2.50 -22.95
C ILE A 446 -8.43 3.58 -24.04
N LEU A 447 -7.85 3.28 -25.22
CA LEU A 447 -7.69 4.25 -26.32
C LEU A 447 -8.72 4.08 -27.44
N GLY A 448 -9.58 3.05 -27.38
CA GLY A 448 -10.66 2.83 -28.34
C GLY A 448 -10.19 2.59 -29.79
N THR A 449 -8.98 2.04 -29.98
CA THR A 449 -8.43 1.67 -31.30
C THR A 449 -8.47 0.19 -31.56
#